data_AF-A0A9D7H9U3-F1
#
_entry.id   AF-A0A9D7H9U3-F1
#
_cell.length_a   1.000
_cell.length_b   1.000
_cell.length_c   1.000
_cell.angle_alpha   90.00
_cell.angle_beta   90.00
_cell.angle_gamma   90.00
#
_symmetry.space_group_name_H-M   'P 1'
#
loop_
_entity.id
_entity.type
_entity.pdbx_description
1 polymer ?
#
loop_
_entity_poly.entity_id
_entity_poly.type
_entity_poly.pdbx_seq_one_letter_code
_entity_poly.pdbx_strand_id
1 'polypeptide(L)'
;MNLVPWQINPHYTDQRIAGHGGESRDQRIAEYLELNRESVVAGLREGAALRIEGNGVSIHGTGMRVFRRTKMPVDVGGDASSLRLDLGDVDNA
;
A
#
# COMPACT_ATOMS: atom_id res chain seq x y z
N MET A 1 8.74 -15.40 4.79
CA MET A 1 9.70 -14.43 5.39
C MET A 1 8.87 -13.27 5.94
N ASN A 2 9.21 -12.74 7.12
CA ASN A 2 8.47 -11.65 7.79
C ASN A 2 9.37 -10.41 7.95
N LEU A 3 9.87 -9.90 6.83
CA LEU A 3 10.78 -8.73 6.83
C LEU A 3 10.03 -7.42 7.08
N VAL A 4 8.73 -7.40 6.78
CA VAL A 4 7.82 -6.27 7.02
C VAL A 4 6.53 -6.82 7.64
N PRO A 5 5.84 -6.06 8.52
CA PRO A 5 4.63 -6.51 9.20
C PRO A 5 3.35 -6.32 8.38
N TRP A 6 3.46 -6.05 7.08
CA TRP A 6 2.36 -5.75 6.17
C TRP A 6 2.55 -6.46 4.83
N GLN A 7 1.47 -6.50 4.04
CA GLN A 7 1.48 -7.14 2.72
C GLN A 7 1.87 -6.13 1.64
N ILE A 8 2.55 -6.62 0.61
CA ILE A 8 2.84 -5.84 -0.60
C ILE A 8 1.91 -6.31 -1.71
N ASN A 9 1.16 -5.39 -2.30
CA ASN A 9 0.51 -5.60 -3.59
C ASN A 9 1.37 -4.92 -4.67
N PRO A 10 2.23 -5.68 -5.39
CA PRO A 10 3.09 -5.09 -6.40
C PRO A 10 2.30 -4.70 -7.65
N HIS A 11 2.88 -3.85 -8.49
CA HIS A 11 2.27 -3.36 -9.73
C HIS A 11 0.86 -2.81 -9.46
N TYR A 12 0.71 -2.06 -8.37
CA TYR A 12 -0.57 -1.49 -8.02
C TYR A 12 -0.94 -0.40 -9.03
N THR A 13 -2.19 -0.48 -9.52
CA THR A 13 -2.83 0.53 -10.34
C THR A 13 -4.28 0.66 -9.93
N ASP A 14 -4.74 1.90 -9.82
CA ASP A 14 -6.15 2.26 -9.65
C ASP A 14 -6.90 2.41 -10.98
N GLN A 15 -6.20 2.20 -12.10
CA GLN A 15 -6.83 2.21 -13.41
C GLN A 15 -7.79 1.03 -13.56
N ARG A 16 -8.98 1.33 -14.09
CA ARG A 16 -9.97 0.35 -14.51
C ARG A 16 -10.03 0.33 -16.03
N ILE A 17 -10.10 -0.86 -16.61
CA ILE A 17 -10.40 -1.01 -18.03
C ILE A 17 -11.87 -0.62 -18.22
N ALA A 18 -12.13 0.42 -18.99
CA ALA A 18 -13.49 0.88 -19.27
C ALA A 18 -14.32 -0.25 -19.92
N GLY A 19 -15.54 -0.47 -19.43
CA GLY A 19 -16.43 -1.53 -19.93
C GLY A 19 -16.14 -2.94 -19.43
N HIS A 20 -15.07 -3.16 -18.64
CA HIS A 20 -14.84 -4.44 -17.97
C HIS A 20 -15.64 -4.51 -16.66
N GLY A 21 -16.49 -5.53 -16.51
CA GLY A 21 -17.27 -5.79 -15.29
C GLY A 21 -16.53 -6.56 -14.19
N GLY A 22 -15.21 -6.73 -14.33
CA GLY A 22 -14.39 -7.39 -13.30
C GLY A 22 -14.07 -6.46 -12.13
N GLU A 23 -13.64 -7.05 -11.02
CA GLU A 23 -13.24 -6.30 -9.83
C GLU A 23 -11.99 -5.45 -10.09
N SER A 24 -11.95 -4.26 -9.50
CA SER A 24 -10.71 -3.50 -9.43
C SER A 24 -9.76 -4.04 -8.38
N ARG A 25 -8.50 -3.59 -8.46
CA ARG A 25 -7.49 -3.92 -7.46
C ARG A 25 -7.94 -3.52 -6.05
N ASP A 26 -8.55 -2.34 -5.92
CA ASP A 26 -9.11 -1.84 -4.66
C ASP A 26 -10.18 -2.75 -4.07
N GLN A 27 -11.08 -3.30 -4.90
CA GLN A 27 -12.12 -4.23 -4.43
C GLN A 27 -11.51 -5.51 -3.90
N ARG A 28 -10.56 -6.10 -4.63
CA ARG A 28 -9.86 -7.32 -4.20
C ARG A 28 -9.07 -7.12 -2.91
N ILE A 29 -8.43 -5.96 -2.75
CA ILE A 29 -7.71 -5.61 -1.52
C ILE A 29 -8.71 -5.41 -0.36
N ALA A 30 -9.86 -4.77 -0.61
CA ALA A 30 -10.89 -4.59 0.40
C ALA A 30 -11.45 -5.94 0.89
N GLU A 31 -11.74 -6.88 -0.02
CA GLU A 31 -12.17 -8.24 0.32
C GLU A 31 -11.12 -9.00 1.14
N TYR A 32 -9.86 -8.90 0.74
CA TYR A 32 -8.74 -9.46 1.52
C TYR A 32 -8.72 -8.90 2.95
N LEU A 33 -8.94 -7.59 3.11
CA LEU A 33 -8.95 -6.91 4.40
C LEU A 33 -10.18 -7.24 5.27
N GLU A 34 -11.31 -7.62 4.68
CA GLU A 34 -12.47 -8.11 5.44
C GLU A 34 -12.18 -9.46 6.12
N LEU A 35 -11.41 -10.33 5.45
CA LEU A 35 -10.96 -11.60 6.00
C LEU A 35 -9.75 -11.44 6.94
N ASN A 36 -8.86 -10.49 6.64
CA ASN A 36 -7.60 -10.25 7.37
C ASN A 36 -7.61 -8.87 8.03
N ARG A 37 -8.48 -8.73 9.04
CA ARG A 37 -8.90 -7.43 9.58
C ARG A 37 -7.79 -6.55 10.15
N GLU A 38 -6.74 -7.17 10.67
CA GLU A 38 -5.57 -6.48 11.25
C GLU A 38 -4.46 -6.26 10.23
N SER A 39 -4.61 -6.76 9.00
CA SER A 39 -3.60 -6.55 7.95
C SER A 39 -3.60 -5.12 7.44
N VAL A 40 -2.41 -4.71 6.99
CA VAL A 40 -2.20 -3.51 6.17
C VAL A 40 -1.66 -3.97 4.83
N VAL A 41 -2.12 -3.37 3.74
CA VAL A 41 -1.64 -3.66 2.39
C VAL A 41 -1.02 -2.39 1.79
N ALA A 42 0.23 -2.48 1.34
CA ALA A 42 0.91 -1.46 0.57
C ALA A 42 0.81 -1.79 -0.92
N GLY A 43 -0.02 -1.04 -1.65
CA GLY A 43 -0.10 -1.05 -3.10
C GLY A 43 1.07 -0.30 -3.71
N LEU A 44 2.15 -1.01 -4.03
CA LEU A 44 3.37 -0.42 -4.58
C LEU A 44 3.20 -0.18 -6.09
N ARG A 45 3.29 1.09 -6.52
CA ARG A 45 3.10 1.47 -7.92
C ARG A 45 4.29 1.04 -8.77
N GLU A 46 4.08 0.83 -10.07
CA GLU A 46 5.20 0.54 -10.99
C GLU A 46 6.20 1.69 -11.03
N GLY A 47 7.49 1.38 -10.92
CA GLY A 47 8.54 2.39 -10.81
C GLY A 47 8.78 2.88 -9.38
N ALA A 48 8.06 2.35 -8.38
CA ALA A 48 8.36 2.58 -6.98
C ALA A 48 9.23 1.48 -6.36
N ALA A 49 10.00 1.85 -5.33
CA ALA A 49 10.78 0.92 -4.52
C ALA A 49 10.67 1.27 -3.04
N LEU A 50 10.79 0.25 -2.19
CA LEU A 50 10.82 0.37 -0.73
C LEU A 50 12.22 0.07 -0.23
N ARG A 51 12.78 0.98 0.57
CA ARG A 51 14.01 0.75 1.33
C ARG A 51 13.67 0.62 2.80
N ILE A 52 14.06 -0.50 3.40
CA ILE A 52 13.83 -0.79 4.81
C ILE A 52 15.18 -0.75 5.54
N GLU A 53 15.30 0.15 6.50
CA GLU A 53 16.51 0.28 7.34
C GLU A 53 16.10 0.44 8.81
N GLY A 54 16.43 -0.56 9.63
CA GLY A 54 16.00 -0.60 11.04
C GLY A 54 14.47 -0.55 11.14
N ASN A 55 13.94 0.49 11.79
CA ASN A 55 12.50 0.71 11.95
C ASN A 55 11.93 1.75 10.97
N GLY A 56 12.70 2.13 9.94
CA GLY A 56 12.32 3.11 8.94
C GLY A 56 11.98 2.48 7.59
N VAL A 57 11.03 3.11 6.90
CA VAL A 57 10.63 2.81 5.52
C VAL A 57 10.79 4.08 4.70
N SER A 58 11.60 4.01 3.65
CA SER A 58 11.70 5.07 2.64
C SER A 58 11.10 4.59 1.33
N ILE A 59 10.34 5.46 0.66
CA ILE A 59 9.70 5.17 -0.61
C ILE A 59 10.39 6.00 -1.70
N HIS A 60 10.82 5.33 -2.76
CA HIS A 60 11.47 5.95 -3.91
C HIS A 60 10.57 5.85 -5.13
N GLY A 61 10.65 6.84 -6.03
CA GLY A 61 9.95 6.82 -7.31
C GLY A 61 8.46 7.15 -7.19
N THR A 62 7.58 6.36 -7.82
CA THR A 62 6.17 6.73 -8.01
C THR A 62 5.29 6.59 -6.76
N GLY A 63 5.83 6.12 -5.64
CA GLY A 63 5.09 6.00 -4.38
C GLY A 63 4.25 4.72 -4.24
N MET A 64 3.37 4.72 -3.24
CA MET A 64 2.46 3.61 -2.95
C MET A 64 1.11 4.13 -2.47
N ARG A 65 0.09 3.26 -2.47
CA ARG A 65 -1.18 3.50 -1.78
C ARG A 65 -1.35 2.51 -0.63
N VAL A 66 -1.65 2.99 0.56
CA VAL A 66 -1.80 2.15 1.76
C VAL A 66 -3.27 1.89 2.04
N PHE A 67 -3.60 0.62 2.28
CA PHE A 67 -4.95 0.15 2.55
C PHE A 67 -5.04 -0.44 3.95
N ARG A 68 -6.11 -0.06 4.65
CA ARG A 68 -6.50 -0.60 5.96
C ARG A 68 -8.00 -0.83 5.96
N ARG A 69 -8.44 -1.86 6.67
CA ARG A 69 -9.87 -2.14 6.80
C ARG A 69 -10.59 -0.90 7.35
N THR A 70 -11.76 -0.58 6.81
CA THR A 70 -12.64 0.53 7.23
C THR A 70 -12.05 1.95 7.14
N LYS A 71 -10.85 2.12 6.57
CA LYS A 71 -10.25 3.44 6.33
C LYS A 71 -10.17 3.73 4.83
N MET A 72 -10.25 5.01 4.48
CA MET A 72 -9.96 5.44 3.12
C MET A 72 -8.48 5.14 2.80
N PRO A 73 -8.17 4.60 1.61
CA PRO A 73 -6.79 4.41 1.20
C PRO A 73 -6.03 5.74 1.15
N VAL A 74 -4.75 5.72 1.55
CA VAL A 74 -3.89 6.91 1.58
C VAL A 74 -2.78 6.75 0.55
N ASP A 75 -2.65 7.70 -0.37
CA ASP A 75 -1.50 7.76 -1.29
C ASP A 75 -0.30 8.39 -0.58
N VAL A 76 0.86 7.74 -0.70
CA VAL A 76 2.14 8.25 -0.22
C VAL A 76 3.07 8.40 -1.42
N GLY A 77 3.47 9.65 -1.70
CA GLY A 77 4.42 9.95 -2.78
C GLY A 77 5.82 9.38 -2.50
N GLY A 78 6.61 9.19 -3.56
CA GLY A 78 8.03 8.90 -3.38
C GLY A 78 8.85 10.15 -3.11
N ASP A 79 10.10 9.93 -2.68
CA ASP A 79 11.20 10.90 -2.65
C ASP A 79 11.20 11.94 -1.50
N ALA A 80 10.29 11.84 -0.52
CA ALA A 80 10.32 12.74 0.66
C ALA A 80 9.92 12.10 1.99
N SER A 81 9.37 10.88 2.01
CA SER A 81 8.70 10.33 3.19
C SER A 81 9.56 9.25 3.88
N SER A 82 9.96 9.52 5.13
CA SER A 82 10.41 8.47 6.05
C SER A 82 9.23 8.08 6.93
N LEU A 83 8.73 6.86 6.75
CA LEU A 83 7.66 6.28 7.54
C LEU A 83 8.23 5.30 8.57
N ARG A 84 7.48 5.03 9.63
CA ARG A 84 7.78 3.92 10.55
C ARG A 84 7.47 2.58 9.89
N LEU A 85 8.19 1.53 10.29
CA LEU A 85 8.00 0.16 9.78
C LEU A 85 6.57 -0.37 9.96
N ASP A 86 5.87 0.08 10.99
CA ASP A 86 4.46 -0.25 11.24
C ASP A 86 3.48 0.51 10.33
N LEU A 87 3.98 1.48 9.55
CA LEU A 87 3.21 2.44 8.74
C LEU A 87 2.17 3.24 9.55
N GLY A 88 2.26 3.25 10.88
CA GLY A 88 1.26 3.85 11.77
C GLY A 88 1.21 5.37 11.69
N ASP A 89 2.21 5.99 11.06
CA ASP A 89 2.32 7.42 10.77
C ASP A 89 1.79 7.81 9.38
N VAL A 90 1.41 6.85 8.52
CA VAL A 90 0.83 7.14 7.19
C VAL A 90 -0.45 7.97 7.28
N ASP A 91 -1.26 7.78 8.33
CA ASP A 91 -2.50 8.53 8.49
C ASP A 91 -2.26 10.01 8.89
N ASN A 92 -1.01 10.37 9.22
CA ASN A 92 -0.58 11.74 9.58
C ASN A 92 0.34 12.36 8.51
N ALA A 93 0.63 11.65 7.42
CA ALA A 93 1.55 12.04 6.36
C ALA A 93 0.89 12.92 5.30
#